data_AF-A0A8S3JIS4-F1
#
_entry.id   AF-A0A8S3JIS4-F1
#
_cell.length_a   1.000
_cell.length_b   1.000
_cell.length_c   1.000
_cell.angle_alpha   90.00
_cell.angle_beta   90.00
_cell.angle_gamma   90.00
#
_symmetry.space_group_name_H-M   'P 1'
#
loop_
_entity.id
_entity.type
_entity.pdbx_description
1 polymer ?
#
loop_
_entity_poly.entity_id
_entity_poly.type
_entity_poly.pdbx_seq_one_letter_code
_entity_poly.pdbx_strand_id
1 'polypeptide(L)' 'MTMINIDRRKLDPFDRYTMHKLVVQVECKRNCMKTILINLSAIAKDLYRPPI' A
#
# COMPACT_ATOMS: atom_id res chain seq x y z
N MET A 1 -3.29 -12.24 -1.67
CA MET A 1 -2.69 -10.92 -1.37
C MET A 1 -1.21 -11.00 -1.68
N THR A 2 -0.70 -10.18 -2.59
CA THR A 2 0.72 -10.17 -2.97
C THR A 2 1.50 -9.20 -2.08
N MET A 3 2.55 -9.72 -1.44
CA MET A 3 3.51 -8.91 -0.69
C MET A 3 4.63 -8.44 -1.62
N ILE A 4 5.11 -7.22 -1.39
CA ILE A 4 6.19 -6.60 -2.15
C ILE A 4 7.27 -6.13 -1.20
N ASN A 5 8.51 -6.05 -1.69
CA ASN A 5 9.60 -5.45 -0.94
C ASN A 5 9.27 -4.00 -0.56
N ILE A 6 9.74 -3.58 0.61
CA ILE A 6 9.58 -2.19 1.07
C ILE A 6 10.32 -1.24 0.13
N ASP A 7 11.57 -1.57 -0.22
CA ASP A 7 12.32 -0.84 -1.24
C ASP A 7 12.00 -1.39 -2.63
N ARG A 8 11.34 -0.56 -3.46
CA ARG A 8 10.98 -0.91 -4.83
C ARG A 8 12.19 -1.00 -5.77
N ARG A 9 13.34 -0.47 -5.35
CA ARG A 9 14.58 -0.54 -6.12
C ARG A 9 15.29 -1.90 -5.94
N LYS A 10 15.00 -2.61 -4.85
CA LYS A 10 15.61 -3.91 -4.56
C LYS A 10 14.80 -5.03 -5.22
N LEU A 11 15.39 -5.63 -6.24
CA LEU A 11 14.80 -6.73 -7.03
C LEU A 11 15.02 -8.12 -6.41
N ASP A 12 15.68 -8.20 -5.26
CA ASP A 12 15.91 -9.46 -4.55
C ASP A 12 14.56 -10.04 -4.08
N PRO A 13 14.17 -11.24 -4.53
CA PRO A 13 12.90 -11.86 -4.15
C PRO A 13 12.83 -12.33 -2.69
N PHE A 14 13.96 -12.41 -1.97
CA PHE A 14 14.03 -12.93 -0.60
C PHE A 14 14.27 -11.86 0.46
N ASP A 15 13.70 -10.68 0.27
CA ASP A 15 13.83 -9.64 1.29
C ASP A 15 13.06 -10.02 2.56
N ARG A 16 13.67 -9.74 3.73
CA ARG A 16 13.08 -10.10 5.03
C ARG A 16 11.88 -9.24 5.38
N TYR A 17 11.90 -7.99 4.91
CA TYR A 17 10.85 -7.03 5.18
C TYR A 17 10.04 -6.80 3.91
N THR A 18 8.77 -7.18 3.97
CA THR A 18 7.80 -6.99 2.89
C THR A 18 6.56 -6.29 3.43
N MET A 19 5.80 -5.67 2.53
CA MET A 19 4.54 -5.00 2.84
C MET A 19 3.46 -5.41 1.85
N HIS A 20 2.20 -5.27 2.24
CA HIS A 20 1.08 -5.46 1.32
C HIS A 20 1.14 -4.46 0.15
N LYS A 21 0.89 -4.92 -1.08
CA LYS A 21 0.80 -4.02 -2.24
C LYS A 21 -0.33 -3.00 -2.05
N LEU A 22 -0.07 -1.73 -2.30
CA LEU A 22 -1.05 -0.65 -2.22
C LEU A 22 -2.24 -0.90 -3.16
N VAL A 23 -3.45 -0.95 -2.59
CA VAL A 23 -4.71 -1.14 -3.29
C VAL A 23 -5.49 0.17 -3.24
N VAL A 24 -5.84 0.66 -4.42
CA VAL A 24 -6.46 1.96 -4.60
C VAL A 24 -7.74 1.79 -5.38
N GLN A 25 -8.78 2.46 -4.90
CA GLN A 25 -10.02 2.64 -5.64
C GLN A 25 -10.20 4.12 -5.94
N VAL A 26 -10.53 4.43 -7.19
CA VAL A 26 -10.87 5.79 -7.59
C VAL A 26 -12.39 5.91 -7.56
N GLU A 27 -12.90 6.79 -6.71
CA GLU A 27 -14.29 7.19 -6.68
C GLU A 27 -14.44 8.49 -7.47
N CYS A 28 -15.19 8.42 -8.57
CA CYS A 28 -15.60 9.60 -9.32
C CYS A 28 -17.02 9.95 -8.92
N LYS A 29 -17.19 10.98 -8.08
CA LYS A 29 -18.50 11.51 -7.72
C LYS A 29 -18.63 12.93 -8.25
N ARG A 30 -19.38 13.11 -9.34
CA ARG A 30 -19.47 14.37 -10.09
C ARG A 30 -18.06 14.89 -10.46
N ASN A 31 -17.81 16.19 -10.28
CA ASN A 31 -16.54 16.85 -10.60
C ASN A 31 -15.42 16.58 -9.57
N CYS A 32 -15.66 15.73 -8.57
CA CYS A 32 -14.68 15.40 -7.55
C CYS A 32 -14.18 13.97 -7.75
N MET A 33 -12.96 13.84 -8.24
CA MET A 33 -12.23 12.58 -8.25
C MET A 33 -11.55 12.40 -6.89
N LYS A 34 -11.92 11.35 -6.16
CA LYS A 34 -11.33 10.98 -4.88
C LYS A 34 -10.63 9.63 -5.04
N THR A 35 -9.40 9.56 -4.54
CA THR A 35 -8.64 8.31 -4.49
C THR A 35 -8.72 7.74 -3.08
N ILE A 36 -9.28 6.54 -2.94
CA ILE A 36 -9.43 5.83 -1.67
C ILE A 36 -8.37 4.75 -1.58
N LEU A 37 -7.57 4.81 -0.52
CA LEU A 37 -6.60 3.79 -0.15
C LEU A 37 -7.30 2.75 0.73
N ILE A 38 -7.64 1.60 0.17
CA ILE A 38 -8.46 0.58 0.86
C ILE A 38 -7.65 -0.12 1.95
N ASN A 39 -6.38 -0.41 1.68
CA ASN A 39 -5.53 -1.22 2.55
C ASN A 39 -4.50 -0.42 3.36
N LEU A 40 -4.75 0.86 3.59
CA LEU A 40 -3.84 1.74 4.32
C LEU A 40 -3.54 1.23 5.74
N SER A 41 -4.56 0.72 6.44
CA SER A 41 -4.40 0.18 7.81
C SER A 41 -3.49 -1.05 7.86
N ALA A 42 -3.55 -1.93 6.84
CA ALA A 42 -2.68 -3.09 6.76
C ALA A 42 -1.21 -2.68 6.52
N ILE A 43 -0.99 -1.75 5.58
CA ILE A 43 0.35 -1.24 5.26
C ILE A 43 0.96 -0.51 6.46
N ALA A 44 0.16 0.25 7.20
CA ALA A 44 0.61 0.95 8.40
C ALA A 44 1.13 -0.02 9.48
N LYS A 45 0.47 -1.17 9.65
CA LYS A 45 0.93 -2.24 10.55
C LYS A 45 2.24 -2.85 10.07
N ASP A 46 2.37 -3.15 8.78
CA ASP A 46 3.61 -3.72 8.21
C ASP A 46 4.81 -2.78 8.40
N LEU A 47 4.57 -1.46 8.33
CA LEU A 47 5.60 -0.43 8.46
C LEU A 47 5.81 0.05 9.90
N TYR A 48 5.05 -0.45 10.87
CA TYR A 48 5.03 0.02 12.25
C TYR A 48 4.85 1.55 12.37
N ARG A 49 3.99 2.13 11.51
CA ARG A 49 3.68 3.56 11.49
C ARG A 49 2.19 3.80 11.77
N PRO A 50 1.81 4.96 12.33
CA PRO A 50 0.40 5.33 12.40
C PRO A 50 -0.17 5.50 10.97
N PRO A 51 -1.44 5.11 10.74
CA PRO A 51 -2.08 5.21 9.43
C PRO A 51 -2.57 6.63 9.07
N ILE A 52 -2.32 7.63 9.94
CA ILE A 52 -2.81 9.01 9.87
C ILE A 52 -1.68 9.96 10.26
#